data_AF-A0A200IBN8-F1
#
_entry.id   AF-A0A200IBN8-F1
#
_cell.length_a   1.000
_cell.length_b   1.000
_cell.length_c   1.000
_cell.angle_alpha   90.00
_cell.angle_beta   90.00
_cell.angle_gamma   90.00
#
_symmetry.space_group_name_H-M   'P 1'
#
loop_
_entity.id
_entity.type
_entity.pdbx_description
1 polymer ?
#
loop_
_entity_poly.entity_id
_entity_poly.type
_entity_poly.pdbx_seq_one_letter_code
_entity_poly.pdbx_strand_id
1 'polypeptide(L)'
;MEQTQKAAKSSVKAKVQKLGSTLSSMVMPNIGALIAWGVLTALFIPDGYLPNEAFATMVGPMLTYLIPILIGYTGGKVIAGDRGAVVGAIATMGVIVGTDIPMLLGAMIMGPLGGWVIKKFDEIFQDKVRAGFEMLVNNFSSGLIGFALALLGFVAIGPVVNTLTEAMAAGVEVIVNAHLIPLANIFIEPAKILFLNNAINHGILTPLGTEQVSEFGKSILYLLEANPGPGLGVLLAFTFFGKGAAKSSAPGAIIIHFIGGIHEIYFPYVMMKPLMFLAVIAGGVSGSFTFQLLGAGLRAPASPGSIIAILAMTPFNSVMSVVSVLAGIAVGAGVSFIVAAAILKADAKDTVDNFEEKVQQTQAAKLSSKGLAAQPITGINRIIFACDAGMGSSAMGASILRKKVKEAGLPQNVSNSAINNLTDDANTLIVTQEELQERAKQKAPNATFVAVENFLNSPRYDEIVATLSGTKTAGETAKKSEAGNQIDVPSANDLKQVSEIILAHDDRKGSATMAQKVFQDLLAKEALTMPIRKSHINDLHANASSLVITKEALTPQAQTSAPEAIHLSVNNLMGTTNYQRIVASIKAAN
;
A
#
# COMPACT_ATOMS: atom_id res chain seq x y z
N MET A 1 -43.63 -14.50 4.55
CA MET A 1 -42.82 -14.99 3.43
C MET A 1 -41.88 -13.90 2.89
N GLU A 2 -41.20 -13.14 3.78
CA GLU A 2 -40.48 -11.91 3.36
C GLU A 2 -39.09 -11.77 3.99
N GLN A 3 -38.39 -12.90 4.22
CA GLN A 3 -37.02 -12.88 4.75
C GLN A 3 -35.99 -13.67 3.92
N THR A 4 -36.37 -14.30 2.82
CA THR A 4 -35.47 -15.19 2.07
C THR A 4 -34.75 -14.54 0.87
N GLN A 5 -34.97 -13.25 0.57
CA GLN A 5 -34.40 -12.61 -0.64
C GLN A 5 -33.17 -11.72 -0.42
N LYS A 6 -32.74 -11.42 0.81
CA LYS A 6 -31.57 -10.52 1.06
C LYS A 6 -30.20 -11.22 1.10
N ALA A 7 -30.13 -12.54 1.25
CA ALA A 7 -28.86 -13.26 1.45
C ALA A 7 -28.07 -13.53 0.14
N ALA A 8 -28.73 -13.61 -1.02
CA ALA A 8 -28.07 -13.97 -2.27
C ALA A 8 -27.25 -12.83 -2.90
N LYS A 9 -27.65 -11.56 -2.71
CA LYS A 9 -26.96 -10.38 -3.27
C LYS A 9 -25.63 -10.05 -2.59
N SER A 10 -25.42 -10.43 -1.32
CA SER A 10 -24.18 -10.11 -0.62
C SER A 10 -23.00 -11.00 -1.04
N SER A 11 -23.23 -12.24 -1.48
CA SER A 11 -22.16 -13.20 -1.77
C SER A 11 -21.41 -12.89 -3.07
N VAL A 12 -22.11 -12.47 -4.13
CA VAL A 12 -21.51 -12.10 -5.42
C VAL A 12 -20.76 -10.78 -5.29
N LYS A 13 -21.36 -9.78 -4.63
CA LYS A 13 -20.71 -8.49 -4.34
C LYS A 13 -19.42 -8.70 -3.53
N ALA A 14 -19.46 -9.53 -2.49
CA ALA A 14 -18.29 -9.84 -1.67
C ALA A 14 -17.18 -10.57 -2.46
N LYS A 15 -17.53 -11.50 -3.36
CA LYS A 15 -16.56 -12.17 -4.24
C LYS A 15 -15.88 -11.20 -5.21
N VAL A 16 -16.65 -10.30 -5.83
CA VAL A 16 -16.12 -9.28 -6.75
C VAL A 16 -15.21 -8.30 -5.99
N GLN A 17 -15.61 -7.88 -4.79
CA GLN A 17 -14.81 -6.99 -3.96
C GLN A 17 -13.51 -7.67 -3.49
N LYS A 18 -13.58 -8.95 -3.12
CA LYS A 18 -12.40 -9.75 -2.76
C LYS A 18 -11.45 -9.90 -3.94
N LEU A 19 -11.96 -10.25 -5.13
CA LEU A 19 -11.17 -10.33 -6.35
C LEU A 19 -10.46 -9.00 -6.66
N GLY A 20 -11.20 -7.88 -6.63
CA GLY A 20 -10.62 -6.56 -6.85
C GLY A 20 -9.54 -6.21 -5.80
N SER A 21 -9.79 -6.50 -4.53
CA SER A 21 -8.79 -6.25 -3.47
C SER A 21 -7.51 -7.07 -3.67
N THR A 22 -7.64 -8.32 -4.12
CA THR A 22 -6.52 -9.21 -4.42
C THR A 22 -5.73 -8.72 -5.62
N LEU A 23 -6.38 -8.37 -6.74
CA LEU A 23 -5.71 -7.82 -7.92
C LEU A 23 -5.00 -6.49 -7.58
N SER A 24 -5.67 -5.63 -6.83
CA SER A 24 -5.12 -4.36 -6.39
C SER A 24 -3.87 -4.54 -5.52
N SER A 25 -3.84 -5.53 -4.62
CA SER A 25 -2.66 -5.82 -3.79
C SER A 25 -1.43 -6.29 -4.57
N MET A 26 -1.59 -6.79 -5.81
CA MET A 26 -0.47 -7.20 -6.65
C MET A 26 0.11 -6.04 -7.45
N VAL A 27 -0.73 -5.10 -7.87
CA VAL A 27 -0.34 -4.02 -8.78
C VAL A 27 0.11 -2.78 -8.02
N MET A 28 -0.56 -2.42 -6.91
CA MET A 28 -0.27 -1.19 -6.18
C MET A 28 1.19 -1.06 -5.70
N PRO A 29 1.82 -2.10 -5.11
CA PRO A 29 3.22 -2.02 -4.69
C PRO A 29 4.20 -1.77 -5.85
N ASN A 30 3.77 -2.03 -7.08
CA ASN A 30 4.58 -1.96 -8.29
C ASN A 30 4.29 -0.71 -9.15
N ILE A 31 3.44 0.20 -8.68
CA ILE A 31 3.13 1.46 -9.39
C ILE A 31 4.40 2.26 -9.70
N GLY A 32 5.40 2.24 -8.82
CA GLY A 32 6.67 2.93 -9.06
C GLY A 32 7.39 2.44 -10.32
N ALA A 33 7.38 1.13 -10.59
CA ALA A 33 7.97 0.55 -11.80
C ALA A 33 7.20 0.95 -13.06
N LEU A 34 5.86 1.01 -12.98
CA LEU A 34 5.00 1.48 -14.07
C LEU A 34 5.24 2.95 -14.40
N ILE A 35 5.39 3.81 -13.38
CA ILE A 35 5.72 5.23 -13.57
C ILE A 35 7.11 5.38 -14.19
N ALA A 36 8.12 4.67 -13.67
CA ALA A 36 9.47 4.73 -14.20
C ALA A 36 9.51 4.31 -15.68
N TRP A 37 8.83 3.22 -16.02
CA TRP A 37 8.65 2.77 -17.40
C TRP A 37 7.91 3.81 -18.25
N GLY A 38 6.81 4.37 -17.76
CA GLY A 38 6.03 5.38 -18.48
C GLY A 38 6.81 6.67 -18.75
N VAL A 39 7.61 7.15 -17.78
CA VAL A 39 8.48 8.31 -17.95
C VAL A 39 9.59 8.02 -18.95
N LEU A 40 10.26 6.87 -18.82
CA LEU A 40 11.27 6.43 -19.78
C LEU A 40 10.71 6.43 -21.21
N THR A 41 9.50 5.87 -21.37
CA THR A 41 8.84 5.75 -22.65
C THR A 41 8.46 7.12 -23.22
N ALA A 42 7.83 7.98 -22.40
CA ALA A 42 7.46 9.33 -22.83
C ALA A 42 8.66 10.21 -23.21
N LEU A 43 9.83 9.98 -22.61
CA LEU A 43 11.03 10.76 -22.92
C LEU A 43 11.78 10.22 -24.13
N PHE A 44 12.11 8.93 -24.17
CA PHE A 44 13.22 8.46 -25.01
C PHE A 44 12.83 7.71 -26.28
N ILE A 45 11.57 7.30 -26.48
CA ILE A 45 11.15 6.67 -27.73
C ILE A 45 11.27 7.67 -28.91
N PRO A 46 11.26 7.21 -30.18
CA PRO A 46 11.34 8.10 -31.34
C PRO A 46 10.31 9.25 -31.32
N ASP A 47 9.11 8.96 -30.84
CA ASP A 47 8.01 9.93 -30.70
C ASP A 47 8.00 10.66 -29.34
N GLY A 48 9.01 10.43 -28.50
CA GLY A 48 9.13 10.99 -27.15
C GLY A 48 9.66 12.43 -27.14
N TYR A 49 9.66 13.06 -25.97
CA TYR A 49 10.09 14.47 -25.83
C TYR A 49 11.61 14.68 -26.01
N LEU A 50 12.41 13.67 -25.69
CA LEU A 50 13.87 13.67 -25.77
C LEU A 50 14.37 12.35 -26.39
N PRO A 51 14.08 12.09 -27.68
CA PRO A 51 14.35 10.79 -28.30
C PRO A 51 15.81 10.36 -28.14
N ASN A 52 16.02 9.12 -27.70
CA ASN A 52 17.34 8.52 -27.55
C ASN A 52 17.25 7.01 -27.77
N GLU A 53 17.77 6.52 -28.91
CA GLU A 53 17.67 5.12 -29.29
C GLU A 53 18.25 4.17 -28.24
N ALA A 54 19.40 4.52 -27.65
CA ALA A 54 20.05 3.69 -26.64
C ALA A 54 19.18 3.53 -25.39
N PHE A 55 18.61 4.62 -24.87
CA PHE A 55 17.72 4.56 -23.69
C PHE A 55 16.35 3.96 -24.01
N ALA A 56 15.82 4.17 -25.22
CA ALA A 56 14.57 3.58 -25.67
C ALA A 56 14.60 2.04 -25.63
N THR A 57 15.78 1.42 -25.81
CA THR A 57 15.92 -0.05 -25.75
C THR A 57 15.50 -0.66 -24.40
N MET A 58 15.44 0.13 -23.32
CA MET A 58 14.97 -0.34 -22.01
C MET A 58 13.44 -0.46 -21.92
N VAL A 59 12.68 0.24 -22.77
CA VAL A 59 11.22 0.31 -22.72
C VAL A 59 10.59 -1.07 -22.89
N GLY A 60 10.98 -1.79 -23.94
CA GLY A 60 10.44 -3.12 -24.27
C GLY A 60 10.70 -4.14 -23.16
N PRO A 61 11.95 -4.33 -22.70
CA PRO A 61 12.27 -5.26 -21.61
C PRO A 61 11.58 -4.92 -20.29
N MET A 62 11.40 -3.64 -19.96
CA MET A 62 10.68 -3.24 -18.75
C MET A 62 9.20 -3.61 -18.81
N LEU A 63 8.55 -3.39 -19.96
CA LEU A 63 7.15 -3.75 -20.17
C LEU A 63 6.94 -5.27 -20.20
N THR A 64 7.81 -5.99 -20.90
CA THR A 64 7.64 -7.42 -21.19
C THR A 64 8.09 -8.30 -20.03
N TYR A 65 9.17 -7.92 -19.32
CA TYR A 65 9.76 -8.75 -18.26
C TYR A 65 9.57 -8.12 -16.89
N LEU A 66 10.11 -6.92 -16.66
CA LEU A 66 10.22 -6.35 -15.32
C LEU A 66 8.84 -6.20 -14.65
N ILE A 67 7.88 -5.55 -15.32
CA ILE A 67 6.57 -5.25 -14.74
C ILE A 67 5.78 -6.55 -14.46
N PRO A 68 5.61 -7.49 -15.41
CA PRO A 68 4.93 -8.75 -15.14
C PRO A 68 5.60 -9.56 -14.02
N ILE A 69 6.93 -9.67 -14.01
CA ILE A 69 7.67 -10.41 -12.96
C ILE A 69 7.41 -9.81 -11.58
N LEU A 70 7.43 -8.48 -11.45
CA LEU A 70 7.16 -7.79 -10.19
C LEU A 70 5.72 -8.04 -9.69
N ILE A 71 4.75 -8.06 -10.60
CA ILE A 71 3.36 -8.41 -10.27
C ILE A 71 3.26 -9.87 -9.82
N GLY A 72 3.88 -10.79 -10.55
CA GLY A 72 3.92 -12.22 -10.21
C GLY A 72 4.60 -12.48 -8.87
N TYR A 73 5.73 -11.81 -8.62
CA TYR A 73 6.45 -11.82 -7.35
C TYR A 73 5.56 -11.34 -6.20
N THR A 74 4.89 -10.21 -6.39
CA THR A 74 4.00 -9.64 -5.37
C THR A 74 2.79 -10.54 -5.13
N GLY A 75 2.19 -11.09 -6.19
CA GLY A 75 1.08 -12.03 -6.13
C GLY A 75 1.41 -13.29 -5.35
N GLY A 76 2.59 -13.87 -5.61
CA GLY A 76 3.09 -15.00 -4.83
C GLY A 76 3.39 -14.64 -3.38
N LYS A 77 3.95 -13.44 -3.15
CA LYS A 77 4.27 -12.92 -1.81
C LYS A 77 3.04 -12.77 -0.92
N VAL A 78 1.93 -12.29 -1.47
CA VAL A 78 0.66 -12.13 -0.75
C VAL A 78 0.12 -13.48 -0.25
N ILE A 79 0.44 -14.59 -0.92
CA ILE A 79 -0.06 -15.93 -0.54
C ILE A 79 0.88 -16.66 0.43
N ALA A 80 2.20 -16.63 0.16
CA ALA A 80 3.18 -17.47 0.88
C ALA A 80 4.50 -16.75 1.21
N GLY A 81 4.46 -15.43 1.42
CA GLY A 81 5.63 -14.65 1.82
C GLY A 81 6.77 -14.73 0.80
N ASP A 82 8.02 -14.62 1.24
CA ASP A 82 9.16 -14.50 0.33
C ASP A 82 9.36 -15.74 -0.57
N ARG A 83 9.02 -16.94 -0.08
CA ARG A 83 9.06 -18.16 -0.90
C ARG A 83 8.02 -18.14 -2.00
N GLY A 84 6.78 -17.77 -1.66
CA GLY A 84 5.74 -17.54 -2.65
C GLY A 84 6.16 -16.51 -3.69
N ALA A 85 6.87 -15.46 -3.28
CA ALA A 85 7.35 -14.42 -4.15
C ALA A 85 8.32 -14.94 -5.23
N VAL A 86 9.31 -15.72 -4.81
CA VAL A 86 10.29 -16.34 -5.73
C VAL A 86 9.60 -17.33 -6.68
N VAL A 87 8.76 -18.23 -6.16
CA VAL A 87 8.03 -19.22 -6.97
C VAL A 87 7.11 -18.53 -7.98
N GLY A 88 6.38 -17.50 -7.54
CA GLY A 88 5.50 -16.70 -8.38
C GLY A 88 6.26 -15.99 -9.50
N ALA A 89 7.45 -15.44 -9.22
CA ALA A 89 8.31 -14.82 -10.23
C ALA A 89 8.80 -15.83 -11.28
N ILE A 90 9.27 -17.01 -10.85
CA ILE A 90 9.72 -18.08 -11.76
C ILE A 90 8.57 -18.55 -12.65
N ALA A 91 7.40 -18.85 -12.05
CA ALA A 91 6.22 -19.27 -12.79
C ALA A 91 5.76 -18.20 -13.80
N THR A 92 5.89 -16.93 -13.44
CA THR A 92 5.56 -15.79 -14.31
C THR A 92 6.50 -15.71 -15.51
N MET A 93 7.79 -16.01 -15.34
CA MET A 93 8.73 -16.08 -16.48
C MET A 93 8.27 -17.09 -17.54
N GLY A 94 7.75 -18.25 -17.10
CA GLY A 94 7.22 -19.27 -18.01
C GLY A 94 6.13 -18.74 -18.94
N VAL A 95 5.17 -17.97 -18.40
CA VAL A 95 4.10 -17.40 -19.23
C VAL A 95 4.57 -16.23 -20.10
N ILE A 96 5.54 -15.43 -19.65
CA ILE A 96 6.10 -14.34 -20.46
C ILE A 96 6.79 -14.90 -21.71
N VAL A 97 7.61 -15.93 -21.56
CA VAL A 97 8.38 -16.49 -22.69
C VAL A 97 7.50 -17.33 -23.63
N GLY A 98 6.31 -17.74 -23.19
CA GLY A 98 5.37 -18.52 -24.00
C GLY A 98 4.59 -17.74 -25.05
N THR A 99 4.81 -16.43 -25.18
CA THR A 99 4.03 -15.53 -26.05
C THR A 99 4.75 -14.19 -26.25
N ASP A 100 4.55 -13.55 -27.40
CA ASP A 100 5.12 -12.23 -27.70
C ASP A 100 4.31 -11.06 -27.12
N ILE A 101 3.22 -11.36 -26.41
CA ILE A 101 2.34 -10.36 -25.80
C ILE A 101 2.72 -10.13 -24.33
N PRO A 102 2.80 -8.88 -23.84
CA PRO A 102 3.05 -8.61 -22.41
C PRO A 102 2.05 -9.30 -21.47
N MET A 103 2.53 -10.21 -20.61
CA MET A 103 1.69 -11.11 -19.79
C MET A 103 1.36 -10.57 -18.40
N LEU A 104 0.78 -9.37 -18.29
CA LEU A 104 0.31 -8.85 -16.98
C LEU A 104 -0.78 -9.74 -16.36
N LEU A 105 -1.77 -10.15 -17.16
CA LEU A 105 -2.83 -11.06 -16.70
C LEU A 105 -2.26 -12.44 -16.33
N GLY A 106 -1.34 -12.96 -17.16
CA GLY A 106 -0.63 -14.21 -16.88
C GLY A 106 0.10 -14.15 -15.54
N ALA A 107 0.80 -13.04 -15.25
CA ALA A 107 1.46 -12.82 -13.97
C ALA A 107 0.49 -12.77 -12.78
N MET A 108 -0.68 -12.12 -12.94
CA MET A 108 -1.71 -12.05 -11.90
C MET A 108 -2.34 -13.42 -11.59
N ILE A 109 -2.28 -14.37 -12.51
CA ILE A 109 -2.75 -15.75 -12.32
C ILE A 109 -1.61 -16.61 -11.74
N MET A 110 -0.45 -16.61 -12.40
CA MET A 110 0.67 -17.49 -12.07
C MET A 110 1.36 -17.12 -10.76
N GLY A 111 1.43 -15.82 -10.42
CA GLY A 111 2.01 -15.37 -9.15
C GLY A 111 1.32 -16.01 -7.93
N PRO A 112 0.01 -15.76 -7.73
CA PRO A 112 -0.76 -16.37 -6.65
C PRO A 112 -0.83 -17.89 -6.73
N LEU A 113 -0.89 -18.47 -7.94
CA LEU A 113 -0.83 -19.92 -8.13
C LEU A 113 0.49 -20.48 -7.58
N GLY A 114 1.62 -19.87 -7.93
CA GLY A 114 2.94 -20.24 -7.41
C GLY A 114 3.01 -20.15 -5.89
N GLY A 115 2.51 -19.05 -5.33
CA GLY A 115 2.36 -18.88 -3.89
C GLY A 115 1.47 -19.95 -3.24
N TRP A 116 0.37 -20.32 -3.88
CA TRP A 116 -0.56 -21.34 -3.37
C TRP A 116 0.05 -22.74 -3.39
N VAL A 117 0.72 -23.13 -4.48
CA VAL A 117 1.36 -24.45 -4.60
C VAL A 117 2.48 -24.59 -3.56
N ILE A 118 3.33 -23.57 -3.39
CA ILE A 118 4.41 -23.65 -2.39
C ILE A 118 3.87 -23.65 -0.96
N LYS A 119 2.81 -22.87 -0.69
CA LYS A 119 2.13 -22.90 0.61
C LYS A 119 1.61 -24.29 0.94
N LYS A 120 0.97 -24.94 -0.04
CA LYS A 120 0.46 -26.30 0.14
C LYS A 120 1.56 -27.32 0.33
N PHE A 121 2.68 -27.18 -0.37
CA PHE A 121 3.85 -28.00 -0.13
C PHE A 121 4.37 -27.83 1.31
N ASP A 122 4.49 -26.60 1.78
CA ASP A 122 4.98 -26.30 3.12
C ASP A 122 4.08 -26.88 4.21
N GLU A 123 2.75 -26.69 4.09
CA GLU A 123 1.78 -27.28 5.02
C GLU A 123 1.86 -28.81 5.13
N ILE A 124 2.33 -29.51 4.09
CA ILE A 124 2.41 -30.98 4.05
C ILE A 124 3.77 -31.51 4.52
N PHE A 125 4.85 -30.78 4.20
CA PHE A 125 6.21 -31.29 4.33
C PHE A 125 7.03 -30.62 5.44
N GLN A 126 6.67 -29.41 5.88
CA GLN A 126 7.50 -28.64 6.83
C GLN A 126 7.72 -29.38 8.15
N ASP A 127 6.69 -30.03 8.70
CA ASP A 127 6.80 -30.81 9.94
C ASP A 127 7.59 -32.13 9.78
N LYS A 128 7.87 -32.54 8.54
CA LYS A 128 8.64 -33.76 8.21
C LYS A 128 10.12 -33.45 7.97
N VAL A 129 10.51 -32.19 7.90
CA VAL A 129 11.91 -31.80 7.65
C VAL A 129 12.69 -31.86 8.95
N ARG A 130 13.83 -32.55 8.91
CA ARG A 130 14.76 -32.59 10.05
C ARG A 130 15.42 -31.23 10.24
N ALA A 131 15.63 -30.84 11.51
CA ALA A 131 16.36 -29.63 11.86
C ALA A 131 17.73 -29.58 11.15
N GLY A 132 18.08 -28.42 10.59
CA GLY A 132 19.29 -28.22 9.79
C GLY A 132 19.12 -28.44 8.28
N PHE A 133 18.10 -29.18 7.83
CA PHE A 133 17.79 -29.34 6.40
C PHE A 133 16.72 -28.36 5.87
N GLU A 134 16.11 -27.57 6.75
CA GLU A 134 15.02 -26.65 6.42
C GLU A 134 15.36 -25.70 5.26
N MET A 135 16.53 -25.05 5.31
CA MET A 135 16.94 -24.12 4.25
C MET A 135 17.14 -24.84 2.91
N LEU A 136 17.68 -26.06 2.94
CA LEU A 136 17.88 -26.88 1.74
C LEU A 136 16.52 -27.23 1.11
N VAL A 137 15.62 -27.81 1.90
CA VAL A 137 14.28 -28.19 1.42
C VAL A 137 13.49 -26.97 0.95
N ASN A 138 13.55 -25.86 1.69
CA ASN A 138 12.84 -24.64 1.35
C ASN A 138 13.29 -24.05 0.01
N ASN A 139 14.59 -24.02 -0.25
CA ASN A 139 15.12 -23.48 -1.50
C ASN A 139 14.93 -24.45 -2.68
N PHE A 140 15.21 -25.75 -2.50
CA PHE A 140 15.04 -26.74 -3.56
C PHE A 140 13.58 -26.91 -3.97
N SER A 141 12.65 -26.97 -3.01
CA SER A 141 11.22 -27.06 -3.33
C SER A 141 10.73 -25.81 -4.06
N SER A 142 11.13 -24.61 -3.61
CA SER A 142 10.81 -23.36 -4.33
C SER A 142 11.33 -23.38 -5.76
N GLY A 143 12.57 -23.83 -5.96
CA GLY A 143 13.18 -23.96 -7.29
C GLY A 143 12.46 -24.96 -8.20
N LEU A 144 12.23 -26.20 -7.71
CA LEU A 144 11.62 -27.27 -8.51
C LEU A 144 10.13 -27.03 -8.80
N ILE A 145 9.38 -26.53 -7.82
CA ILE A 145 7.97 -26.16 -8.02
C ILE A 145 7.87 -24.97 -8.97
N GLY A 146 8.70 -23.94 -8.78
CA GLY A 146 8.77 -22.81 -9.69
C GLY A 146 9.08 -23.24 -11.11
N PHE A 147 10.08 -24.12 -11.29
CA PHE A 147 10.45 -24.70 -12.59
C PHE A 147 9.28 -25.45 -13.25
N ALA A 148 8.61 -26.33 -12.52
CA ALA A 148 7.47 -27.07 -13.05
C ALA A 148 6.32 -26.15 -13.47
N LEU A 149 6.01 -25.13 -12.67
CA LEU A 149 4.99 -24.14 -13.00
C LEU A 149 5.39 -23.25 -14.18
N ALA A 150 6.68 -22.93 -14.35
CA ALA A 150 7.16 -22.19 -15.50
C ALA A 150 6.99 -22.99 -16.79
N LEU A 151 7.35 -24.28 -16.79
CA LEU A 151 7.12 -25.15 -17.96
C LEU A 151 5.63 -25.27 -18.30
N LEU A 152 4.78 -25.44 -17.27
CA LEU A 152 3.34 -25.50 -17.46
C LEU A 152 2.79 -24.19 -18.03
N GLY A 153 3.24 -23.05 -17.49
CA GLY A 153 2.86 -21.72 -17.97
C GLY A 153 3.25 -21.51 -19.43
N PHE A 154 4.49 -21.87 -19.80
CA PHE A 154 5.01 -21.76 -21.15
C PHE A 154 4.16 -22.51 -22.19
N VAL A 155 3.81 -23.77 -21.89
CA VAL A 155 3.03 -24.60 -22.82
C VAL A 155 1.57 -24.19 -22.86
N ALA A 156 0.98 -23.79 -21.72
CA ALA A 156 -0.45 -23.51 -21.64
C ALA A 156 -0.86 -22.13 -22.16
N ILE A 157 -0.01 -21.10 -22.02
CA ILE A 157 -0.43 -19.72 -22.25
C ILE A 157 -0.62 -19.38 -23.73
N GLY A 158 0.27 -19.85 -24.60
CA GLY A 158 0.25 -19.52 -26.03
C GLY A 158 -1.08 -19.87 -26.70
N PRO A 159 -1.55 -21.13 -26.61
CA PRO A 159 -2.84 -21.53 -27.18
C PRO A 159 -4.02 -20.75 -26.62
N VAL A 160 -4.02 -20.47 -25.32
CA VAL A 160 -5.09 -19.73 -24.64
C VAL A 160 -5.16 -18.30 -25.17
N VAL A 161 -4.02 -17.62 -25.24
CA VAL A 161 -3.91 -16.24 -25.73
C VAL A 161 -4.35 -16.17 -27.20
N ASN A 162 -3.82 -17.05 -28.06
CA ASN A 162 -4.19 -17.07 -29.48
C ASN A 162 -5.69 -17.27 -29.68
N THR A 163 -6.29 -18.23 -28.99
CA THR A 163 -7.74 -18.50 -29.08
C THR A 163 -8.57 -17.29 -28.64
N LEU A 164 -8.18 -16.64 -27.54
CA LEU A 164 -8.84 -15.44 -27.03
C LEU A 164 -8.74 -14.28 -28.02
N THR A 165 -7.55 -14.06 -28.57
CA THR A 165 -7.25 -13.01 -29.53
C THR A 165 -8.03 -13.19 -30.83
N GLU A 166 -8.09 -14.41 -31.37
CA GLU A 166 -8.89 -14.76 -32.56
C GLU A 166 -10.39 -14.59 -32.31
N ALA A 167 -10.89 -15.02 -31.15
CA ALA A 167 -12.30 -14.85 -30.80
C ALA A 167 -12.70 -13.37 -30.67
N MET A 168 -11.83 -12.54 -30.09
CA MET A 168 -12.05 -11.09 -30.01
C MET A 168 -12.01 -10.43 -31.39
N ALA A 169 -11.06 -10.83 -32.24
CA ALA A 169 -10.98 -10.35 -33.62
C ALA A 169 -12.27 -10.67 -34.41
N ALA A 170 -12.73 -11.92 -34.37
CA ALA A 170 -13.99 -12.33 -35.01
C ALA A 170 -15.20 -11.52 -34.48
N GLY A 171 -15.24 -11.25 -33.17
CA GLY A 171 -16.28 -10.41 -32.57
C GLY A 171 -16.28 -8.97 -33.09
N VAL A 172 -15.09 -8.37 -33.26
CA VAL A 172 -14.95 -7.02 -33.83
C VAL A 172 -15.34 -7.02 -35.30
N GLU A 173 -14.93 -8.03 -36.08
CA GLU A 173 -15.25 -8.14 -37.51
C GLU A 173 -16.76 -8.17 -37.76
N VAL A 174 -17.52 -8.97 -37.00
CA VAL A 174 -18.99 -9.04 -37.09
C VAL A 174 -19.63 -7.67 -36.86
N ILE A 175 -19.13 -6.91 -35.88
CA ILE A 175 -19.67 -5.60 -35.52
C ILE A 175 -19.36 -4.55 -36.60
N VAL A 176 -18.13 -4.58 -37.14
CA VAL A 176 -17.71 -3.68 -38.22
C VAL A 176 -18.55 -3.94 -39.47
N ASN A 177 -18.73 -5.21 -39.85
CA ASN A 177 -19.57 -5.60 -40.98
C ASN A 177 -21.05 -5.22 -40.78
N ALA A 178 -21.54 -5.27 -39.54
CA ALA A 178 -22.89 -4.81 -39.18
C ALA A 178 -23.03 -3.29 -39.08
N HIS A 179 -21.97 -2.51 -39.33
CA HIS A 179 -21.94 -1.03 -39.22
C HIS A 179 -22.24 -0.50 -37.80
N LEU A 180 -22.05 -1.33 -36.77
CA LEU A 180 -22.30 -1.02 -35.36
C LEU A 180 -21.02 -0.60 -34.63
N ILE A 181 -20.18 0.19 -35.31
CA ILE A 181 -18.82 0.59 -34.89
C ILE A 181 -18.70 0.97 -33.39
N PRO A 182 -19.62 1.73 -32.77
CA PRO A 182 -19.48 2.10 -31.36
C PRO A 182 -19.46 0.90 -30.43
N LEU A 183 -20.21 -0.16 -30.75
CA LEU A 183 -20.29 -1.39 -29.96
C LEU A 183 -19.01 -2.22 -30.05
N ALA A 184 -18.12 -1.97 -31.01
CA ALA A 184 -16.83 -2.67 -31.10
C ALA A 184 -15.98 -2.43 -29.84
N ASN A 185 -16.19 -1.29 -29.16
CA ASN A 185 -15.53 -0.95 -27.89
C ASN A 185 -15.87 -1.88 -26.73
N ILE A 186 -16.94 -2.68 -26.83
CA ILE A 186 -17.22 -3.74 -25.86
C ILE A 186 -16.09 -4.78 -25.86
N PHE A 187 -15.45 -5.01 -27.02
CA PHE A 187 -14.32 -5.92 -27.17
C PHE A 187 -12.98 -5.17 -27.17
N ILE A 188 -12.88 -4.03 -27.86
CA ILE A 188 -11.62 -3.29 -28.02
C ILE A 188 -11.10 -2.81 -26.67
N GLU A 189 -11.92 -2.20 -25.81
CA GLU A 189 -11.45 -1.64 -24.54
C GLU A 189 -10.91 -2.72 -23.59
N PRO A 190 -11.61 -3.86 -23.37
CA PRO A 190 -11.03 -4.96 -22.61
C PRO A 190 -9.80 -5.58 -23.27
N ALA A 191 -9.83 -5.83 -24.59
CA ALA A 191 -8.70 -6.42 -25.30
C ALA A 191 -7.43 -5.57 -25.13
N LYS A 192 -7.54 -4.26 -25.34
CA LYS A 192 -6.46 -3.28 -25.17
C LYS A 192 -5.83 -3.35 -23.78
N ILE A 193 -6.64 -3.32 -22.73
CA ILE A 193 -6.16 -3.36 -21.34
C ILE A 193 -5.52 -4.70 -20.98
N LEU A 194 -5.99 -5.78 -21.63
CA LEU A 194 -5.43 -7.13 -21.49
C LEU A 194 -4.28 -7.41 -22.46
N PHE A 195 -3.82 -6.42 -23.23
CA PHE A 195 -2.77 -6.53 -24.25
C PHE A 195 -3.11 -7.49 -25.41
N LEU A 196 -4.40 -7.78 -25.62
CA LEU A 196 -4.90 -8.64 -26.71
C LEU A 196 -5.26 -7.82 -27.97
N ASN A 197 -4.88 -6.54 -28.03
CA ASN A 197 -5.22 -5.61 -29.11
C ASN A 197 -4.46 -5.87 -30.42
N ASN A 198 -3.31 -6.55 -30.40
CA ASN A 198 -2.47 -6.72 -31.59
C ASN A 198 -3.22 -7.31 -32.79
N ALA A 199 -4.04 -8.36 -32.60
CA ALA A 199 -4.79 -8.93 -33.72
C ALA A 199 -5.98 -8.08 -34.15
N ILE A 200 -6.57 -7.31 -33.24
CA ILE A 200 -7.64 -6.37 -33.60
C ILE A 200 -7.06 -5.24 -34.45
N ASN A 201 -5.94 -4.67 -34.01
CA ASN A 201 -5.32 -3.52 -34.67
C ASN A 201 -4.70 -3.90 -36.01
N HIS A 202 -3.80 -4.87 -36.03
CA HIS A 202 -3.08 -5.28 -37.25
C HIS A 202 -3.89 -6.21 -38.14
N GLY A 203 -4.77 -7.04 -37.56
CA GLY A 203 -5.57 -8.01 -38.33
C GLY A 203 -6.83 -7.41 -38.96
N ILE A 204 -7.45 -6.40 -38.34
CA ILE A 204 -8.76 -5.88 -38.78
C ILE A 204 -8.74 -4.36 -39.00
N LEU A 205 -8.44 -3.57 -37.95
CA LEU A 205 -8.65 -2.13 -37.99
C LEU A 205 -7.71 -1.41 -38.97
N THR A 206 -6.43 -1.80 -39.00
CA THR A 206 -5.42 -1.15 -39.84
C THR A 206 -5.61 -1.43 -41.33
N PRO A 207 -5.82 -2.70 -41.77
CA PRO A 207 -6.09 -2.99 -43.18
C PRO A 207 -7.35 -2.28 -43.70
N LEU A 208 -8.48 -2.41 -42.99
CA LEU A 208 -9.74 -1.75 -43.36
C LEU A 208 -9.63 -0.22 -43.31
N GLY A 209 -8.89 0.30 -42.33
CA GLY A 209 -8.64 1.74 -42.23
C GLY A 209 -7.80 2.27 -43.38
N THR A 210 -6.83 1.50 -43.86
CA THR A 210 -5.98 1.87 -45.01
C THR A 210 -6.80 1.93 -46.29
N GLU A 211 -7.68 0.96 -46.50
CA GLU A 211 -8.62 0.93 -47.63
C GLU A 211 -9.56 2.15 -47.58
N GLN A 212 -10.18 2.43 -46.43
CA GLN A 212 -11.04 3.60 -46.24
C GLN A 212 -10.31 4.93 -46.44
N VAL A 213 -9.05 5.05 -46.02
CA VAL A 213 -8.26 6.27 -46.28
C VAL A 213 -7.98 6.44 -47.76
N SER A 214 -7.70 5.36 -48.49
CA SER A 214 -7.46 5.44 -49.94
C SER A 214 -8.69 5.95 -50.69
N GLU A 215 -9.90 5.61 -50.23
CA GLU A 215 -11.15 6.03 -50.88
C GLU A 215 -11.71 7.36 -50.36
N PHE A 216 -11.72 7.56 -49.04
CA PHE A 216 -12.41 8.67 -48.37
C PHE A 216 -11.46 9.69 -47.71
N GLY A 217 -10.14 9.44 -47.75
CA GLY A 217 -9.11 10.32 -47.20
C GLY A 217 -8.99 10.31 -45.66
N LYS A 218 -9.83 9.54 -44.96
CA LYS A 218 -9.80 9.35 -43.50
C LYS A 218 -10.53 8.05 -43.12
N SER A 219 -10.19 7.49 -41.96
CA SER A 219 -10.90 6.36 -41.36
C SER A 219 -11.19 6.59 -39.87
N ILE A 220 -12.42 6.25 -39.45
CA ILE A 220 -12.81 6.20 -38.04
C ILE A 220 -12.13 5.03 -37.30
N LEU A 221 -11.73 3.97 -38.01
CA LEU A 221 -11.18 2.75 -37.41
C LEU A 221 -9.89 3.02 -36.65
N TYR A 222 -9.08 3.97 -37.13
CA TYR A 222 -7.88 4.44 -36.44
C TYR A 222 -8.14 5.15 -35.11
N LEU A 223 -9.36 5.62 -34.86
CA LEU A 223 -9.73 6.26 -33.59
C LEU A 223 -10.17 5.25 -32.53
N LEU A 224 -10.63 4.06 -32.91
CA LEU A 224 -11.28 3.15 -31.94
C LEU A 224 -10.33 2.69 -30.84
N GLU A 225 -9.11 2.32 -31.21
CA GLU A 225 -8.09 1.93 -30.23
C GLU A 225 -7.30 3.13 -29.69
N ALA A 226 -7.04 4.11 -30.56
CA ALA A 226 -6.20 5.25 -30.23
C ALA A 226 -6.86 6.23 -29.26
N ASN A 227 -8.20 6.26 -29.19
CA ASN A 227 -8.95 7.22 -28.39
C ASN A 227 -8.46 7.28 -26.93
N PRO A 228 -7.92 8.43 -26.49
CA PRO A 228 -7.42 8.58 -25.13
C PRO A 228 -8.51 8.88 -24.10
N GLY A 229 -9.71 9.24 -24.56
CA GLY A 229 -10.83 9.66 -23.73
C GLY A 229 -11.14 8.66 -22.60
N PRO A 230 -11.39 7.38 -22.90
CA PRO A 230 -11.71 6.38 -21.87
C PRO A 230 -10.68 6.31 -20.75
N GLY A 231 -9.39 6.23 -21.09
CA GLY A 231 -8.28 6.21 -20.12
C GLY A 231 -8.15 7.51 -19.33
N LEU A 232 -8.28 8.67 -20.00
CA LEU A 232 -8.25 9.98 -19.36
C LEU A 232 -9.37 10.11 -18.31
N GLY A 233 -10.59 9.67 -18.64
CA GLY A 233 -11.72 9.69 -17.73
C GLY A 233 -11.49 8.88 -16.45
N VAL A 234 -10.92 7.67 -16.58
CA VAL A 234 -10.55 6.83 -15.43
C VAL A 234 -9.50 7.54 -14.57
N LEU A 235 -8.43 8.05 -15.17
CA LEU A 235 -7.35 8.69 -14.43
C LEU A 235 -7.79 9.97 -13.72
N LEU A 236 -8.67 10.77 -14.34
CA LEU A 236 -9.31 11.93 -13.69
C LEU A 236 -10.16 11.48 -12.50
N ALA A 237 -10.92 10.38 -12.63
CA ALA A 237 -11.72 9.85 -11.53
C ALA A 237 -10.83 9.41 -10.36
N PHE A 238 -9.68 8.76 -10.63
CA PHE A 238 -8.71 8.43 -9.59
C PHE A 238 -8.03 9.66 -8.98
N THR A 239 -7.77 10.70 -9.76
CA THR A 239 -7.21 11.97 -9.27
C THR A 239 -8.12 12.63 -8.23
N PHE A 240 -9.43 12.69 -8.51
CA PHE A 240 -10.38 13.37 -7.62
C PHE A 240 -10.94 12.45 -6.52
N PHE A 241 -11.28 11.21 -6.85
CA PHE A 241 -12.03 10.29 -5.98
C PHE A 241 -11.26 9.00 -5.60
N GLY A 242 -10.04 8.81 -6.11
CA GLY A 242 -9.17 7.71 -5.71
C GLY A 242 -8.70 7.84 -4.27
N LYS A 243 -7.98 6.82 -3.79
CA LYS A 243 -7.40 6.78 -2.44
C LYS A 243 -5.94 6.31 -2.49
N GLY A 244 -5.14 6.73 -1.50
CA GLY A 244 -3.76 6.27 -1.32
C GLY A 244 -2.86 6.51 -2.53
N ALA A 245 -1.96 5.56 -2.81
CA ALA A 245 -0.96 5.66 -3.87
C ALA A 245 -1.58 5.90 -5.26
N ALA A 246 -2.70 5.25 -5.58
CA ALA A 246 -3.40 5.42 -6.85
C ALA A 246 -3.91 6.85 -7.06
N LYS A 247 -4.32 7.56 -5.99
CA LYS A 247 -4.71 8.98 -6.10
C LYS A 247 -3.50 9.86 -6.40
N SER A 248 -2.41 9.66 -5.67
CA SER A 248 -1.21 10.50 -5.81
C SER A 248 -0.49 10.30 -7.15
N SER A 249 -0.56 9.10 -7.75
CA SER A 249 0.11 8.79 -9.02
C SER A 249 -0.73 9.14 -10.25
N ALA A 250 -2.05 9.23 -10.14
CA ALA A 250 -2.94 9.43 -11.29
C ALA A 250 -2.63 10.71 -12.11
N PRO A 251 -2.34 11.89 -11.50
CA PRO A 251 -1.99 13.08 -12.28
C PRO A 251 -0.74 12.91 -13.15
N GLY A 252 0.29 12.23 -12.64
CA GLY A 252 1.50 11.91 -13.42
C GLY A 252 1.19 10.94 -14.56
N ALA A 253 0.34 9.94 -14.30
CA ALA A 253 -0.12 9.01 -15.32
C ALA A 253 -0.95 9.69 -16.42
N ILE A 254 -1.70 10.76 -16.12
CA ILE A 254 -2.43 11.54 -17.14
C ILE A 254 -1.46 12.15 -18.16
N ILE A 255 -0.35 12.72 -17.70
CA ILE A 255 0.63 13.36 -18.59
C ILE A 255 1.25 12.32 -19.53
N ILE A 256 1.66 11.18 -18.97
CA ILE A 256 2.26 10.07 -19.70
C ILE A 256 1.28 9.45 -20.70
N HIS A 257 0.02 9.23 -20.29
CA HIS A 257 -1.06 8.70 -21.14
C HIS A 257 -1.45 9.71 -22.22
N PHE A 258 -2.06 10.81 -21.80
CA PHE A 258 -2.82 11.71 -22.66
C PHE A 258 -1.93 12.52 -23.60
N ILE A 259 -0.75 12.91 -23.12
CA ILE A 259 0.20 13.70 -23.92
C ILE A 259 1.27 12.78 -24.50
N GLY A 260 1.88 11.95 -23.65
CA GLY A 260 2.97 11.04 -24.04
C GLY A 260 2.56 9.87 -24.93
N GLY A 261 1.27 9.52 -25.02
CA GLY A 261 0.81 8.44 -25.90
C GLY A 261 1.06 7.04 -25.38
N ILE A 262 1.19 6.89 -24.06
CA ILE A 262 1.49 5.59 -23.45
C ILE A 262 0.24 5.12 -22.71
N HIS A 263 -0.66 4.47 -23.45
CA HIS A 263 -1.97 4.12 -22.91
C HIS A 263 -1.94 2.95 -21.91
N GLU A 264 -0.85 2.20 -21.84
CA GLU A 264 -0.67 1.11 -20.86
C GLU A 264 -0.59 1.64 -19.42
N ILE A 265 -0.19 2.91 -19.24
CA ILE A 265 -0.01 3.48 -17.90
C ILE A 265 -1.31 3.52 -17.10
N TYR A 266 -2.47 3.58 -17.77
CA TYR A 266 -3.76 3.57 -17.08
C TYR A 266 -4.33 2.15 -16.87
N PHE A 267 -3.84 1.13 -17.59
CA PHE A 267 -4.36 -0.24 -17.49
C PHE A 267 -4.31 -0.79 -16.06
N PRO A 268 -3.21 -0.60 -15.28
CA PRO A 268 -3.16 -0.92 -13.86
C PRO A 268 -4.36 -0.41 -13.06
N TYR A 269 -4.80 0.83 -13.29
CA TYR A 269 -5.90 1.46 -12.56
C TYR A 269 -7.23 0.77 -12.83
N VAL A 270 -7.43 0.27 -14.06
CA VAL A 270 -8.60 -0.51 -14.43
C VAL A 270 -8.52 -1.92 -13.82
N MET A 271 -7.38 -2.60 -13.95
CA MET A 271 -7.22 -3.97 -13.45
C MET A 271 -7.31 -4.08 -11.93
N MET A 272 -6.95 -3.03 -11.18
CA MET A 272 -7.12 -2.98 -9.72
C MET A 272 -8.59 -3.13 -9.28
N LYS A 273 -9.55 -2.75 -10.13
CA LYS A 273 -10.98 -2.82 -9.81
C LYS A 273 -11.75 -3.30 -11.05
N PRO A 274 -12.14 -4.58 -11.13
CA PRO A 274 -12.80 -5.14 -12.31
C PRO A 274 -14.02 -4.36 -12.83
N LEU A 275 -14.77 -3.67 -11.95
CA LEU A 275 -15.88 -2.82 -12.38
C LEU A 275 -15.45 -1.64 -13.25
N MET A 276 -14.18 -1.22 -13.21
CA MET A 276 -13.64 -0.14 -14.05
C MET A 276 -13.63 -0.49 -15.54
N PHE A 277 -13.71 -1.78 -15.91
CA PHE A 277 -13.93 -2.16 -17.31
C PHE A 277 -15.24 -1.56 -17.85
N LEU A 278 -16.27 -1.40 -17.02
CA LEU A 278 -17.52 -0.75 -17.43
C LEU A 278 -17.30 0.74 -17.75
N ALA A 279 -16.39 1.43 -17.04
CA ALA A 279 -16.11 2.83 -17.29
C ALA A 279 -15.42 3.06 -18.63
N VAL A 280 -14.40 2.25 -18.93
CA VAL A 280 -13.68 2.34 -20.21
C VAL A 280 -14.55 1.89 -21.38
N ILE A 281 -15.37 0.83 -21.23
CA ILE A 281 -16.33 0.41 -22.26
C ILE A 281 -17.34 1.53 -22.52
N ALA A 282 -17.95 2.10 -21.48
CA ALA A 282 -18.94 3.16 -21.63
C ALA A 282 -18.32 4.40 -22.30
N GLY A 283 -17.10 4.79 -21.93
CA GLY A 283 -16.37 5.87 -22.58
C GLY A 283 -15.97 5.57 -24.03
N GLY A 284 -15.55 4.33 -24.32
CA GLY A 284 -15.17 3.92 -25.66
C GLY A 284 -16.36 3.93 -26.61
N VAL A 285 -17.49 3.37 -26.15
CA VAL A 285 -18.77 3.36 -26.89
C VAL A 285 -19.26 4.79 -27.14
N SER A 286 -19.30 5.64 -26.10
CA SER A 286 -19.82 7.01 -26.25
C SER A 286 -18.92 7.90 -27.11
N GLY A 287 -17.60 7.76 -26.97
CA GLY A 287 -16.62 8.47 -27.80
C GLY A 287 -16.71 8.05 -29.26
N SER A 288 -16.77 6.73 -29.51
CA SER A 288 -16.88 6.19 -30.87
C SER A 288 -18.20 6.49 -31.54
N PHE A 289 -19.30 6.51 -30.78
CA PHE A 289 -20.59 7.00 -31.27
C PHE A 289 -20.50 8.47 -31.68
N THR A 290 -19.84 9.31 -30.87
CA THR A 290 -19.64 10.72 -31.20
C THR A 290 -18.75 10.89 -32.45
N PHE A 291 -17.70 10.09 -32.59
CA PHE A 291 -16.88 10.07 -33.81
C PHE A 291 -17.71 9.71 -35.04
N GLN A 292 -18.53 8.67 -34.95
CA GLN A 292 -19.38 8.23 -36.04
C GLN A 292 -20.42 9.32 -36.41
N LEU A 293 -21.08 9.90 -35.41
CA LEU A 293 -22.09 10.94 -35.60
C LEU A 293 -21.53 12.20 -36.27
N LEU A 294 -20.30 12.60 -35.91
CA LEU A 294 -19.65 13.80 -36.43
C LEU A 294 -18.74 13.53 -37.63
N GLY A 295 -18.65 12.27 -38.08
CA GLY A 295 -17.79 11.86 -39.19
C GLY A 295 -16.29 12.09 -38.92
N ALA A 296 -15.83 11.88 -37.67
CA ALA A 296 -14.42 11.99 -37.31
C ALA A 296 -13.61 10.81 -37.89
N GLY A 297 -12.32 11.05 -38.19
CA GLY A 297 -11.41 10.01 -38.66
C GLY A 297 -9.98 10.53 -38.82
N LEU A 298 -9.02 9.61 -38.94
CA LEU A 298 -7.60 9.91 -39.12
C LEU A 298 -7.09 9.49 -40.50
N ARG A 299 -6.00 10.12 -40.96
CA ARG A 299 -5.34 9.80 -42.23
C ARG A 299 -4.41 8.59 -42.15
N ALA A 300 -3.97 8.22 -40.96
CA ALA A 300 -3.08 7.11 -40.70
C ALA A 300 -3.28 6.64 -39.25
N PRO A 301 -2.77 5.45 -38.87
CA PRO A 301 -2.67 5.05 -37.47
C PRO A 301 -1.94 6.12 -36.65
N ALA A 302 -2.42 6.37 -35.44
CA ALA A 302 -1.79 7.28 -34.48
C ALA A 302 -1.35 6.51 -33.24
N SER A 303 -0.31 7.02 -32.56
CA SER A 303 0.13 6.49 -31.27
C SER A 303 -1.04 6.49 -30.27
N PRO A 304 -1.46 5.32 -29.75
CA PRO A 304 -2.63 5.24 -28.90
C PRO A 304 -2.51 6.06 -27.62
N GLY A 305 -3.57 6.75 -27.21
CA GLY A 305 -3.52 7.57 -25.99
C GLY A 305 -2.98 8.99 -26.19
N SER A 306 -2.26 9.29 -27.27
CA SER A 306 -1.68 10.63 -27.47
C SER A 306 -2.67 11.56 -28.17
N ILE A 307 -3.08 12.61 -27.48
CA ILE A 307 -3.82 13.70 -28.12
C ILE A 307 -3.00 14.37 -29.23
N ILE A 308 -1.68 14.46 -29.06
CA ILE A 308 -0.79 15.11 -30.02
C ILE A 308 -0.70 14.27 -31.30
N ALA A 309 -0.45 12.97 -31.18
CA ALA A 309 -0.36 12.09 -32.35
C ALA A 309 -1.70 12.03 -33.11
N ILE A 310 -2.81 11.96 -32.38
CA ILE A 310 -4.16 11.94 -32.98
C ILE A 310 -4.43 13.24 -33.73
N LEU A 311 -4.15 14.41 -33.13
CA LEU A 311 -4.34 15.69 -33.79
C LEU A 311 -3.42 15.84 -35.01
N ALA A 312 -2.19 15.35 -34.95
CA ALA A 312 -1.27 15.34 -36.08
C ALA A 312 -1.79 14.49 -37.26
N MET A 313 -2.44 13.37 -36.97
CA MET A 313 -3.04 12.48 -37.98
C MET A 313 -4.46 12.89 -38.41
N THR A 314 -5.04 13.92 -37.77
CA THR A 314 -6.37 14.43 -38.12
C THR A 314 -6.31 15.23 -39.42
N PRO A 315 -7.24 15.03 -40.36
CA PRO A 315 -7.28 15.83 -41.58
C PRO A 315 -7.45 17.34 -41.31
N PHE A 316 -6.45 18.15 -41.64
CA PHE A 316 -6.50 19.62 -41.52
C PHE A 316 -7.31 20.33 -42.63
N ASN A 317 -8.06 19.59 -43.43
CA ASN A 317 -8.86 20.16 -44.53
C ASN A 317 -10.10 20.94 -44.05
N SER A 318 -10.48 20.79 -42.78
CA SER A 318 -11.57 21.54 -42.16
C SER A 318 -11.40 21.62 -40.64
N VAL A 319 -11.74 22.77 -40.06
CA VAL A 319 -11.86 22.93 -38.60
C VAL A 319 -12.82 21.89 -38.02
N MET A 320 -13.84 21.47 -38.77
CA MET A 320 -14.81 20.47 -38.34
C MET A 320 -14.18 19.10 -38.09
N SER A 321 -13.13 18.73 -38.85
CA SER A 321 -12.40 17.48 -38.63
C SER A 321 -11.70 17.47 -37.27
N VAL A 322 -11.10 18.58 -36.87
CA VAL A 322 -10.44 18.71 -35.56
C VAL A 322 -11.48 18.75 -34.44
N VAL A 323 -12.55 19.52 -34.60
CA VAL A 323 -13.62 19.64 -33.59
C VAL A 323 -14.31 18.30 -33.36
N SER A 324 -14.58 17.52 -34.41
CA SER A 324 -15.23 16.21 -34.29
C SER A 324 -14.38 15.19 -33.52
N VAL A 325 -13.06 15.18 -33.75
CA VAL A 325 -12.11 14.35 -32.99
C VAL A 325 -12.04 14.81 -31.53
N LEU A 326 -11.89 16.10 -31.27
CA LEU A 326 -11.86 16.61 -29.89
C LEU A 326 -13.17 16.33 -29.13
N ALA A 327 -14.32 16.46 -29.81
CA ALA A 327 -15.62 16.18 -29.23
C ALA A 327 -15.75 14.72 -28.80
N GLY A 328 -15.37 13.75 -29.66
CA GLY A 328 -15.46 12.34 -29.27
C GLY A 328 -14.48 11.94 -28.16
N ILE A 329 -13.29 12.54 -28.12
CA ILE A 329 -12.35 12.36 -27.00
C ILE A 329 -12.95 12.91 -25.70
N ALA A 330 -13.51 14.13 -25.74
CA ALA A 330 -14.10 14.78 -24.58
C ALA A 330 -15.33 14.01 -24.05
N VAL A 331 -16.21 13.54 -24.94
CA VAL A 331 -17.37 12.71 -24.56
C VAL A 331 -16.92 11.38 -23.96
N GLY A 332 -15.93 10.70 -24.57
CA GLY A 332 -15.39 9.46 -24.03
C GLY A 332 -14.77 9.65 -22.64
N ALA A 333 -14.01 10.73 -22.45
CA ALA A 333 -13.45 11.11 -21.16
C ALA A 333 -14.53 11.43 -20.12
N GLY A 334 -15.53 12.23 -20.49
CA GLY A 334 -16.62 12.61 -19.59
C GLY A 334 -17.45 11.42 -19.13
N VAL A 335 -17.85 10.54 -20.04
CA VAL A 335 -18.65 9.35 -19.70
C VAL A 335 -17.83 8.37 -18.86
N SER A 336 -16.59 8.07 -19.26
CA SER A 336 -15.69 7.21 -18.48
C SER A 336 -15.45 7.78 -17.08
N PHE A 337 -15.22 9.10 -16.95
CA PHE A 337 -15.07 9.78 -15.67
C PHE A 337 -16.30 9.63 -14.78
N ILE A 338 -17.51 9.86 -15.31
CA ILE A 338 -18.76 9.76 -14.55
C ILE A 338 -18.95 8.34 -14.01
N VAL A 339 -18.78 7.33 -14.85
CA VAL A 339 -18.93 5.92 -14.46
C VAL A 339 -17.85 5.52 -13.45
N ALA A 340 -16.58 5.85 -13.71
CA ALA A 340 -15.48 5.57 -12.80
C ALA A 340 -15.64 6.29 -11.45
N ALA A 341 -16.08 7.55 -11.45
CA ALA A 341 -16.37 8.31 -10.24
C ALA A 341 -17.50 7.69 -9.42
N ALA A 342 -18.57 7.21 -10.08
CA ALA A 342 -19.65 6.48 -9.41
C ALA A 342 -19.14 5.19 -8.74
N ILE A 343 -18.31 4.42 -9.45
CA ILE A 343 -17.69 3.19 -8.93
C ILE A 343 -16.80 3.49 -7.71
N LEU A 344 -15.93 4.51 -7.79
CA LEU A 344 -15.03 4.89 -6.69
C LEU A 344 -15.78 5.43 -5.47
N LYS A 345 -16.83 6.24 -5.68
CA LYS A 345 -17.64 6.78 -4.58
C LYS A 345 -18.48 5.72 -3.89
N ALA A 346 -19.03 4.76 -4.64
CA ALA A 346 -19.78 3.64 -4.06
C ALA A 346 -18.88 2.77 -3.16
N ASP A 347 -17.65 2.51 -3.61
CA ASP A 347 -16.64 1.78 -2.83
C ASP A 347 -16.22 2.53 -1.56
N ALA A 348 -16.17 3.87 -1.62
CA ALA A 348 -15.87 4.69 -0.45
C ALA A 348 -16.97 4.62 0.63
N LYS A 349 -18.24 4.59 0.24
CA LYS A 349 -19.38 4.43 1.16
C LYS A 349 -19.37 3.06 1.85
N ASP A 350 -19.11 1.98 1.11
CA ASP A 350 -19.05 0.63 1.69
C ASP A 350 -17.96 0.50 2.79
N THR A 351 -16.86 1.27 2.72
CA THR A 351 -15.86 1.31 3.81
C THR A 351 -16.27 2.12 5.04
N VAL A 352 -17.10 3.15 4.88
CA VAL A 352 -17.52 4.07 5.97
C VAL A 352 -18.76 3.53 6.68
N ASP A 353 -19.75 3.04 5.94
CA ASP A 353 -20.99 2.48 6.50
C ASP A 353 -20.69 1.20 7.31
N ASN A 354 -19.77 0.34 6.83
CA ASN A 354 -19.29 -0.81 7.61
C ASN A 354 -18.46 -0.41 8.84
N PHE A 355 -17.83 0.77 8.84
CA PHE A 355 -17.06 1.25 9.98
C PHE A 355 -18.00 1.77 11.07
N GLU A 356 -19.02 2.54 10.71
CA GLU A 356 -20.03 3.03 11.67
C GLU A 356 -20.87 1.88 12.24
N GLU A 357 -21.30 0.90 11.42
CA GLU A 357 -21.97 -0.31 11.92
C GLU A 357 -21.07 -1.16 12.82
N LYS A 358 -19.78 -1.31 12.50
CA LYS A 358 -18.82 -2.03 13.36
C LYS A 358 -18.47 -1.25 14.63
N VAL A 359 -18.42 0.08 14.59
CA VAL A 359 -18.20 0.93 15.77
C VAL A 359 -19.42 0.89 16.68
N GLN A 360 -20.65 0.89 16.14
CA GLN A 360 -21.87 0.71 16.91
C GLN A 360 -21.99 -0.71 17.49
N GLN A 361 -21.64 -1.76 16.75
CA GLN A 361 -21.57 -3.14 17.27
C GLN A 361 -20.48 -3.29 18.35
N THR A 362 -19.34 -2.60 18.19
CA THR A 362 -18.25 -2.58 19.18
C THR A 362 -18.63 -1.74 20.41
N GLN A 363 -19.40 -0.66 20.26
CA GLN A 363 -19.91 0.15 21.38
C GLN A 363 -21.05 -0.55 22.12
N ALA A 364 -21.94 -1.25 21.42
CA ALA A 364 -22.95 -2.12 22.02
C ALA A 364 -22.30 -3.29 22.78
N ALA A 365 -21.24 -3.89 22.24
CA ALA A 365 -20.43 -4.90 22.94
C ALA A 365 -19.62 -4.34 24.12
N LYS A 366 -19.26 -3.05 24.10
CA LYS A 366 -18.62 -2.34 25.23
C LYS A 366 -19.61 -1.99 26.34
N LEU A 367 -20.89 -1.79 26.02
CA LEU A 367 -21.95 -1.56 27.03
C LEU A 367 -22.37 -2.86 27.73
N SER A 368 -22.32 -4.01 27.05
CA SER A 368 -22.51 -5.34 27.68
C SER A 368 -21.30 -5.83 28.47
N SER A 369 -20.14 -5.17 28.38
CA SER A 369 -18.90 -5.59 29.03
C SER A 369 -18.51 -4.76 30.27
N LYS A 370 -19.33 -3.79 30.70
CA LYS A 370 -19.09 -3.00 31.93
C LYS A 370 -19.45 -3.74 33.23
N GLY A 371 -19.30 -5.06 33.26
CA GLY A 371 -19.66 -5.90 34.40
C GLY A 371 -18.88 -7.20 34.56
N LEU A 372 -17.70 -7.35 33.95
CA LEU A 372 -16.87 -8.54 34.19
C LEU A 372 -15.50 -8.15 34.75
N ALA A 373 -15.27 -8.62 35.98
CA ALA A 373 -13.99 -8.65 36.65
C ALA A 373 -12.91 -9.31 35.77
N ALA A 374 -11.65 -8.93 36.00
CA ALA A 374 -10.48 -9.49 35.34
C ALA A 374 -10.54 -11.03 35.28
N GLN A 375 -10.76 -11.56 34.07
CA GLN A 375 -10.75 -13.00 33.84
C GLN A 375 -9.29 -13.50 33.86
N PRO A 376 -9.02 -14.63 34.53
CA PRO A 376 -7.69 -15.23 34.57
C PRO A 376 -7.28 -15.69 33.17
N ILE A 377 -6.09 -15.28 32.76
CA ILE A 377 -5.50 -15.66 31.48
C ILE A 377 -5.07 -17.14 31.56
N THR A 378 -5.88 -18.05 31.04
CA THR A 378 -5.59 -19.49 31.02
C THR A 378 -5.65 -20.00 29.57
N GLY A 379 -4.71 -20.87 29.18
CA GLY A 379 -4.70 -21.50 27.86
C GLY A 379 -3.87 -20.82 26.76
N ILE A 380 -3.03 -19.81 27.08
CA ILE A 380 -2.11 -19.24 26.08
C ILE A 380 -0.98 -20.23 25.78
N ASN A 381 -0.85 -20.57 24.50
CA ASN A 381 0.23 -21.41 23.97
C ASN A 381 1.30 -20.60 23.23
N ARG A 382 0.91 -19.44 22.68
CA ARG A 382 1.79 -18.61 21.84
C ARG A 382 1.71 -17.13 22.22
N ILE A 383 2.86 -16.47 22.19
CA ILE A 383 2.98 -15.02 22.43
C ILE A 383 3.60 -14.37 21.18
N ILE A 384 2.96 -13.34 20.64
CA ILE A 384 3.39 -12.62 19.44
C ILE A 384 3.56 -11.14 19.73
N PHE A 385 4.77 -10.63 19.53
CA PHE A 385 5.05 -9.19 19.51
C PHE A 385 4.72 -8.61 18.15
N ALA A 386 3.73 -7.72 18.08
CA ALA A 386 3.27 -7.14 16.82
C ALA A 386 3.62 -5.65 16.72
N CYS A 387 4.33 -5.29 15.64
CA CYS A 387 4.53 -3.90 15.21
C CYS A 387 4.19 -3.77 13.72
N ASP A 388 4.20 -2.55 13.16
CA ASP A 388 3.74 -2.32 11.78
C ASP A 388 4.54 -3.14 10.74
N ALA A 389 5.86 -3.15 10.86
CA ALA A 389 6.76 -3.87 9.94
C ALA A 389 7.16 -5.28 10.40
N GLY A 390 6.87 -5.65 11.65
CA GLY A 390 7.28 -6.94 12.22
C GLY A 390 8.79 -7.10 12.48
N MET A 391 9.58 -6.04 12.33
CA MET A 391 11.03 -6.02 12.50
C MET A 391 11.47 -4.84 13.41
N GLY A 392 12.61 -4.98 14.09
CA GLY A 392 13.15 -3.94 14.99
C GLY A 392 12.77 -4.11 16.46
N SER A 393 12.08 -3.13 17.04
CA SER A 393 11.76 -3.08 18.49
C SER A 393 10.92 -4.25 18.97
N SER A 394 9.98 -4.76 18.16
CA SER A 394 9.18 -5.95 18.47
C SER A 394 10.01 -7.24 18.52
N ALA A 395 11.04 -7.36 17.69
CA ALA A 395 11.96 -8.50 17.70
C ALA A 395 12.86 -8.48 18.96
N MET A 396 13.27 -7.29 19.40
CA MET A 396 14.00 -7.11 20.66
C MET A 396 13.12 -7.44 21.87
N GLY A 397 11.88 -6.92 21.91
CA GLY A 397 10.90 -7.25 22.97
C GLY A 397 10.58 -8.74 23.04
N ALA A 398 10.38 -9.39 21.88
CA ALA A 398 10.19 -10.84 21.80
C ALA A 398 11.40 -11.61 22.34
N SER A 399 12.62 -11.16 22.06
CA SER A 399 13.85 -11.80 22.54
C SER A 399 14.00 -11.68 24.07
N ILE A 400 13.66 -10.51 24.63
CA ILE A 400 13.68 -10.27 26.09
C ILE A 400 12.66 -11.18 26.79
N LEU A 401 11.40 -11.18 26.33
CA LEU A 401 10.36 -12.02 26.95
C LEU A 401 10.66 -13.51 26.75
N ARG A 402 11.20 -13.93 25.59
CA ARG A 402 11.63 -15.31 25.35
C ARG A 402 12.66 -15.77 26.38
N LYS A 403 13.62 -14.91 26.74
CA LYS A 403 14.60 -15.21 27.79
C LYS A 403 13.92 -15.39 29.15
N LYS A 404 13.03 -14.47 29.54
CA LYS A 404 12.29 -14.55 30.81
C LYS A 404 11.36 -15.77 30.92
N VAL A 405 10.64 -16.10 29.85
CA VAL A 405 9.76 -17.29 29.76
C VAL A 405 10.59 -18.58 29.89
N LYS A 406 11.77 -18.63 29.26
CA LYS A 406 12.70 -19.77 29.38
C LYS A 406 13.31 -19.89 30.78
N GLU A 407 13.71 -18.78 31.39
CA GLU A 407 14.21 -18.73 32.77
C GLU A 407 13.15 -19.16 33.80
N ALA A 408 11.88 -18.85 33.54
CA ALA A 408 10.73 -19.27 34.36
C ALA A 408 10.23 -20.69 34.06
N GLY A 409 10.86 -21.44 33.14
CA GLY A 409 10.48 -22.82 32.81
C GLY A 409 9.12 -22.98 32.12
N LEU A 410 8.63 -21.94 31.45
CA LEU A 410 7.31 -21.88 30.83
C LEU A 410 7.31 -22.44 29.39
N PRO A 411 6.28 -23.21 28.96
CA PRO A 411 6.24 -23.88 27.65
C PRO A 411 5.86 -22.98 26.46
N GLN A 412 5.50 -21.70 26.68
CA GLN A 412 4.95 -20.82 25.65
C GLN A 412 6.01 -20.38 24.62
N ASN A 413 5.61 -20.38 23.34
CA ASN A 413 6.48 -19.93 22.25
C ASN A 413 6.36 -18.42 22.02
N VAL A 414 7.48 -17.69 22.11
CA VAL A 414 7.54 -16.23 21.92
C VAL A 414 8.14 -15.86 20.56
N SER A 415 7.36 -15.16 19.73
CA SER A 415 7.73 -14.73 18.38
C SER A 415 7.38 -13.25 18.13
N ASN A 416 7.84 -12.70 17.00
CA ASN A 416 7.43 -11.38 16.51
C ASN A 416 6.80 -11.51 15.12
N SER A 417 5.87 -10.61 14.79
CA SER A 417 5.22 -10.57 13.47
C SER A 417 4.81 -9.14 13.11
N ALA A 418 4.62 -8.87 11.83
CA ALA A 418 3.98 -7.64 11.39
C ALA A 418 2.48 -7.72 11.71
N ILE A 419 1.84 -6.59 12.07
CA ILE A 419 0.40 -6.54 12.34
C ILE A 419 -0.41 -7.09 11.16
N ASN A 420 0.03 -6.81 9.94
CA ASN A 420 -0.62 -7.30 8.72
C ASN A 420 -0.55 -8.83 8.55
N ASN A 421 0.37 -9.50 9.26
CA ASN A 421 0.62 -10.93 9.21
C ASN A 421 0.09 -11.66 10.46
N LEU A 422 -0.67 -10.99 11.34
CA LEU A 422 -1.30 -11.64 12.47
C LEU A 422 -2.39 -12.62 12.00
N THR A 423 -2.43 -13.77 12.66
CA THR A 423 -3.48 -14.78 12.49
C THR A 423 -4.39 -14.73 13.71
N ASP A 424 -5.69 -14.88 13.48
CA ASP A 424 -6.68 -14.85 14.56
C ASP A 424 -6.70 -16.20 15.30
N ASP A 425 -6.34 -16.19 16.57
CA ASP A 425 -6.27 -17.38 17.43
C ASP A 425 -6.56 -17.00 18.88
N ALA A 426 -7.54 -17.67 19.49
CA ALA A 426 -7.97 -17.43 20.86
C ALA A 426 -6.92 -17.82 21.92
N ASN A 427 -6.00 -18.73 21.58
CA ASN A 427 -4.92 -19.19 22.47
C ASN A 427 -3.61 -18.40 22.28
N THR A 428 -3.68 -17.25 21.61
CA THR A 428 -2.53 -16.39 21.32
C THR A 428 -2.62 -15.08 22.09
N LEU A 429 -1.51 -14.69 22.73
CA LEU A 429 -1.30 -13.39 23.35
C LEU A 429 -0.54 -12.46 22.40
N ILE A 430 -1.13 -11.32 22.07
CA ILE A 430 -0.52 -10.32 21.20
C ILE A 430 -0.07 -9.12 22.03
N VAL A 431 1.23 -8.83 21.96
CA VAL A 431 1.86 -7.68 22.63
C VAL A 431 2.12 -6.60 21.59
N THR A 432 1.52 -5.41 21.76
CA THR A 432 1.69 -4.27 20.84
C THR A 432 2.07 -3.00 21.59
N GLN A 433 2.50 -1.97 20.85
CA GLN A 433 2.45 -0.60 21.37
C GLN A 433 0.99 -0.13 21.50
N GLU A 434 0.72 0.80 22.42
CA GLU A 434 -0.64 1.32 22.67
C GLU A 434 -1.31 1.83 21.39
N GLU A 435 -0.59 2.62 20.60
CA GLU A 435 -1.06 3.22 19.34
C GLU A 435 -1.44 2.18 18.27
N LEU A 436 -0.87 0.97 18.38
CA LEU A 436 -1.04 -0.09 17.39
C LEU A 436 -2.07 -1.15 17.81
N GLN A 437 -2.58 -1.08 19.04
CA GLN A 437 -3.42 -2.13 19.61
C GLN A 437 -4.77 -2.27 18.89
N GLU A 438 -5.43 -1.16 18.56
CA GLU A 438 -6.71 -1.19 17.85
C GLU A 438 -6.58 -1.80 16.44
N ARG A 439 -5.47 -1.51 15.74
CA ARG A 439 -5.20 -2.10 14.42
C ARG A 439 -4.92 -3.61 14.52
N ALA A 440 -4.28 -4.06 15.59
CA ALA A 440 -4.03 -5.48 15.84
C ALA A 440 -5.31 -6.24 16.22
N LYS A 441 -6.21 -5.65 17.03
CA LYS A 441 -7.54 -6.20 17.34
C LYS A 441 -8.40 -6.41 16.10
N GLN A 442 -8.31 -5.52 15.11
CA GLN A 442 -9.01 -5.69 13.83
C GLN A 442 -8.52 -6.91 13.03
N LYS A 443 -7.27 -7.35 13.24
CA LYS A 443 -6.66 -8.47 12.52
C LYS A 443 -6.83 -9.81 13.24
N ALA A 444 -6.79 -9.81 14.57
CA ALA A 444 -6.94 -10.99 15.41
C ALA A 444 -7.95 -10.73 16.54
N PRO A 445 -9.26 -10.61 16.23
CA PRO A 445 -10.28 -10.20 17.21
C PRO A 445 -10.47 -11.16 18.38
N ASN A 446 -10.13 -12.45 18.22
CA ASN A 446 -10.30 -13.46 19.25
C ASN A 446 -9.05 -13.62 20.15
N ALA A 447 -7.92 -13.01 19.78
CA ALA A 447 -6.69 -13.07 20.57
C ALA A 447 -6.76 -12.23 21.85
N THR A 448 -5.90 -12.57 22.83
CA THR A 448 -5.72 -11.74 24.03
C THR A 448 -4.69 -10.65 23.75
N PHE A 449 -4.92 -9.41 24.22
CA PHE A 449 -4.03 -8.28 23.93
C PHE A 449 -3.42 -7.67 25.19
N VAL A 450 -2.13 -7.36 25.12
CA VAL A 450 -1.42 -6.53 26.11
C VAL A 450 -0.73 -5.39 25.37
N ALA A 451 -0.98 -4.15 25.83
CA ALA A 451 -0.28 -2.98 25.33
C ALA A 451 0.92 -2.66 26.22
N VAL A 452 2.02 -2.23 25.60
CA VAL A 452 3.22 -1.72 26.27
C VAL A 452 3.62 -0.38 25.68
N GLU A 453 4.17 0.53 26.49
CA GLU A 453 4.66 1.83 26.00
C GLU A 453 5.90 1.67 25.10
N ASN A 454 6.82 0.76 25.49
CA ASN A 454 8.05 0.48 24.76
C ASN A 454 8.41 -1.01 24.85
N PHE A 455 8.85 -1.58 23.72
CA PHE A 455 9.26 -2.98 23.65
C PHE A 455 10.58 -3.29 24.37
N LEU A 456 11.44 -2.29 24.59
CA LEU A 456 12.78 -2.50 25.15
C LEU A 456 12.81 -2.55 26.68
N ASN A 457 11.91 -1.85 27.35
CA ASN A 457 11.88 -1.79 28.80
C ASN A 457 10.43 -1.60 29.26
N SER A 458 9.77 -2.69 29.66
CA SER A 458 8.42 -2.65 30.19
C SER A 458 8.30 -3.57 31.41
N PRO A 459 7.89 -3.03 32.58
CA PRO A 459 7.61 -3.86 33.76
C PRO A 459 6.47 -4.86 33.52
N ARG A 460 5.65 -4.62 32.49
CA ARG A 460 4.57 -5.53 32.03
C ARG A 460 5.07 -6.93 31.66
N TYR A 461 6.35 -7.10 31.32
CA TYR A 461 6.88 -8.43 30.97
C TYR A 461 6.93 -9.36 32.18
N ASP A 462 7.24 -8.83 33.35
CA ASP A 462 7.23 -9.61 34.59
C ASP A 462 5.80 -9.98 34.99
N GLU A 463 4.84 -9.08 34.76
CA GLU A 463 3.41 -9.36 34.95
C GLU A 463 2.90 -10.46 34.00
N ILE A 464 3.33 -10.45 32.72
CA ILE A 464 2.98 -11.49 31.75
C ILE A 464 3.52 -12.84 32.22
N VAL A 465 4.77 -12.91 32.65
CA VAL A 465 5.39 -14.16 33.15
C VAL A 465 4.73 -14.63 34.45
N ALA A 466 4.41 -13.73 35.38
CA ALA A 466 3.71 -14.05 36.62
C ALA A 466 2.29 -14.60 36.36
N THR A 467 1.58 -13.99 35.40
CA THR A 467 0.23 -14.43 35.03
C THR A 467 0.26 -15.80 34.34
N LEU A 468 1.25 -16.05 33.47
CA LEU A 468 1.43 -17.33 32.77
C LEU A 468 1.90 -18.47 33.68
N SER A 469 2.64 -18.16 34.75
CA SER A 469 3.12 -19.15 35.73
C SER A 469 2.08 -19.54 36.78
N GLY A 470 0.91 -18.90 36.80
CA GLY A 470 -0.17 -19.22 37.75
C GLY A 470 0.13 -18.81 39.20
N THR A 471 1.18 -18.01 39.44
CA THR A 471 1.52 -17.52 40.77
C THR A 471 0.57 -16.38 41.14
N LYS A 472 -0.50 -16.70 41.87
CA LYS A 472 -1.28 -15.68 42.59
C LYS A 472 -0.40 -15.10 43.70
N THR A 473 0.12 -13.90 43.51
CA THR A 473 0.56 -13.09 44.65
C THR A 473 -0.70 -12.56 45.34
N ALA A 474 -1.23 -13.35 46.28
CA ALA A 474 -2.10 -12.83 47.33
C ALA A 474 -1.28 -11.82 48.16
N GLY A 475 -1.94 -10.73 48.54
CA GLY A 475 -1.29 -9.49 48.92
C GLY A 475 -0.34 -9.60 50.09
N GLU A 476 0.85 -9.03 49.90
CA GLU A 476 1.61 -8.38 50.97
C GLU A 476 2.63 -7.40 50.38
N THR A 477 2.14 -6.39 49.65
CA THR A 477 2.73 -5.03 49.67
C THR A 477 1.69 -3.97 49.26
N ALA A 478 0.44 -4.13 49.69
CA ALA A 478 -0.55 -3.04 49.65
C ALA A 478 -0.30 -2.08 50.84
N LYS A 479 0.87 -1.43 50.85
CA LYS A 479 1.21 -0.22 51.63
C LYS A 479 2.62 0.28 51.27
N LYS A 480 2.88 0.46 49.97
CA LYS A 480 3.87 1.40 49.37
C LYS A 480 3.98 1.11 47.88
N SER A 481 3.22 1.84 47.07
CA SER A 481 3.54 2.30 45.71
C SER A 481 2.25 2.54 44.91
N GLU A 482 1.49 3.56 45.33
CA GLU A 482 0.68 4.38 44.41
C GLU A 482 1.40 5.72 44.17
N ALA A 483 2.74 5.69 44.07
CA ALA A 483 3.53 6.84 43.63
C ALA A 483 4.05 6.52 42.22
N GLY A 484 3.62 7.33 41.25
CA GLY A 484 3.80 7.05 39.83
C GLY A 484 5.25 7.02 39.35
N ASN A 485 5.42 6.55 38.12
CA ASN A 485 6.47 7.05 37.22
C ASN A 485 6.19 8.53 36.88
N GLN A 486 6.12 9.38 37.90
CA GLN A 486 6.39 10.79 37.76
C GLN A 486 7.91 10.90 37.81
N ILE A 487 8.50 11.26 36.67
CA ILE A 487 9.75 12.01 36.71
C ILE A 487 9.49 13.17 37.66
N ASP A 488 10.32 13.31 38.70
CA ASP A 488 10.30 14.44 39.64
C ASP A 488 10.54 15.72 38.83
N VAL A 489 9.49 16.24 38.22
CA VAL A 489 9.48 17.57 37.64
C VAL A 489 9.53 18.50 38.85
N PRO A 490 10.51 19.43 38.93
CA PRO A 490 10.59 20.39 40.02
C PRO A 490 9.24 21.03 40.27
N SER A 491 8.90 21.25 41.54
CA SER A 491 7.58 21.75 41.91
C SER A 491 7.33 23.11 41.24
N ALA A 492 6.06 23.49 41.06
CA ALA A 492 5.73 24.79 40.45
C ALA A 492 6.35 25.99 41.22
N ASN A 493 6.69 25.81 42.51
CA ASN A 493 7.39 26.82 43.30
C ASN A 493 8.90 26.90 42.98
N ASP A 494 9.55 25.77 42.66
CA ASP A 494 10.97 25.75 42.26
C ASP A 494 11.16 26.36 40.86
N LEU A 495 10.15 26.19 39.99
CA LEU A 495 10.17 26.69 38.61
C LEU A 495 9.85 28.20 38.48
N LYS A 496 9.34 28.86 39.54
CA LYS A 496 9.10 30.32 39.57
C LYS A 496 10.37 31.15 39.45
N GLN A 497 11.51 30.60 39.87
CA GLN A 497 12.80 31.31 39.88
C GLN A 497 13.67 30.97 38.67
N VAL A 498 13.16 30.16 37.72
CA VAL A 498 13.91 29.74 36.54
C VAL A 498 13.88 30.83 35.47
N SER A 499 15.05 31.38 35.15
CA SER A 499 15.23 32.39 34.11
C SER A 499 15.83 31.82 32.82
N GLU A 500 16.36 30.59 32.83
CA GLU A 500 16.90 29.93 31.65
C GLU A 500 16.85 28.39 31.72
N ILE A 501 16.76 27.75 30.55
CA ILE A 501 16.84 26.28 30.41
C ILE A 501 18.15 25.92 29.70
N ILE A 502 18.91 25.02 30.31
CA ILE A 502 20.18 24.52 29.78
C ILE A 502 20.04 23.02 29.47
N LEU A 503 20.16 22.66 28.19
CA LEU A 503 20.18 21.27 27.73
C LEU A 503 21.64 20.79 27.71
N ALA A 504 22.08 20.12 28.77
CA ALA A 504 23.44 19.64 28.90
C ALA A 504 23.63 18.27 28.24
N HIS A 505 24.70 18.12 27.47
CA HIS A 505 24.98 16.92 26.66
C HIS A 505 26.45 16.49 26.72
N ASP A 506 26.71 15.22 26.42
CA ASP A 506 28.04 14.67 26.14
C ASP A 506 28.45 14.98 24.68
N ASP A 507 29.42 14.28 24.10
CA ASP A 507 29.82 14.50 22.69
C ASP A 507 28.67 14.34 21.67
N ARG A 508 27.53 13.77 22.06
CA ARG A 508 26.35 13.55 21.22
C ARG A 508 25.38 14.75 21.25
N LYS A 509 25.76 15.81 20.55
CA LYS A 509 25.01 17.09 20.40
C LYS A 509 23.62 16.98 19.74
N GLY A 510 23.35 15.90 19.01
CA GLY A 510 22.14 15.73 18.20
C GLY A 510 20.85 15.77 19.02
N SER A 511 20.78 15.00 20.12
CA SER A 511 19.56 14.95 20.95
C SER A 511 19.27 16.27 21.67
N ALA A 512 20.30 17.03 22.06
CA ALA A 512 20.12 18.34 22.68
C ALA A 512 19.66 19.40 21.66
N THR A 513 20.11 19.32 20.42
CA THR A 513 19.68 20.23 19.35
C THR A 513 18.20 20.02 18.99
N MET A 514 17.76 18.77 18.92
CA MET A 514 16.35 18.45 18.70
C MET A 514 15.48 18.85 19.90
N ALA A 515 15.93 18.57 21.12
CA ALA A 515 15.25 18.96 22.36
C ALA A 515 15.05 20.48 22.45
N GLN A 516 16.07 21.25 22.07
CA GLN A 516 16.01 22.72 22.05
C GLN A 516 14.89 23.21 21.13
N LYS A 517 14.79 22.64 19.93
CA LYS A 517 13.75 23.01 18.96
C LYS A 517 12.35 22.66 19.47
N VAL A 518 12.19 21.48 20.06
CA VAL A 518 10.92 21.04 20.67
C VAL A 518 10.49 21.98 21.79
N PHE A 519 11.40 22.35 22.70
CA PHE A 519 11.10 23.29 23.78
C PHE A 519 10.73 24.68 23.25
N GLN A 520 11.45 25.20 22.25
CA GLN A 520 11.13 26.47 21.61
C GLN A 520 9.72 26.45 21.00
N ASP A 521 9.35 25.38 20.32
CA ASP A 521 8.03 25.23 19.69
C ASP A 521 6.91 25.08 20.74
N LEU A 522 7.17 24.44 21.88
CA LEU A 522 6.21 24.32 22.98
C LEU A 522 6.00 25.65 23.73
N LEU A 523 7.08 26.40 24.00
CA LEU A 523 6.97 27.73 24.62
C LEU A 523 6.24 28.72 23.70
N ALA A 524 6.53 28.68 22.39
CA ALA A 524 5.86 29.53 21.40
C ALA A 524 4.34 29.26 21.33
N LYS A 525 3.91 28.00 21.45
CA LYS A 525 2.49 27.64 21.51
C LYS A 525 1.76 28.22 22.72
N GLU A 526 2.48 28.40 23.83
CA GLU A 526 1.93 28.94 25.08
C GLU A 526 2.24 30.44 25.28
N ALA A 527 2.77 31.12 24.25
CA ALA A 527 3.16 32.53 24.28
C ALA A 527 4.18 32.90 25.39
N LEU A 528 5.05 31.97 25.77
CA LEU A 528 6.10 32.17 26.78
C LEU A 528 7.46 32.45 26.12
N THR A 529 8.24 33.39 26.68
CA THR A 529 9.61 33.68 26.25
C THR A 529 10.61 33.25 27.32
N MET A 530 11.33 32.16 27.06
CA MET A 530 12.39 31.67 27.96
C MET A 530 13.66 31.35 27.17
N PRO A 531 14.84 31.86 27.59
CA PRO A 531 16.13 31.50 26.99
C PRO A 531 16.40 30.00 27.12
N ILE A 532 16.72 29.35 26.00
CA ILE A 532 17.13 27.94 25.97
C ILE A 532 18.48 27.84 25.26
N ARG A 533 19.50 27.33 25.96
CA ARG A 533 20.81 27.03 25.38
C ARG A 533 21.22 25.58 25.59
N LYS A 534 22.13 25.11 24.74
CA LYS A 534 22.79 23.82 24.88
C LYS A 534 24.20 24.03 25.43
N SER A 535 24.64 23.17 26.34
CA SER A 535 26.02 23.18 26.84
C SER A 535 26.62 21.78 26.82
N HIS A 536 27.91 21.70 26.53
CA HIS A 536 28.63 20.46 26.76
C HIS A 536 28.80 20.25 28.27
N ILE A 537 28.73 19.01 28.74
CA ILE A 537 28.74 18.70 30.17
C ILE A 537 30.02 19.18 30.87
N ASN A 538 31.15 19.18 30.16
CA ASN A 538 32.43 19.67 30.69
C ASN A 538 32.53 21.21 30.73
N ASP A 539 31.67 21.91 29.97
CA ASP A 539 31.65 23.38 29.87
C ASP A 539 30.36 23.95 30.53
N LEU A 540 29.74 23.18 31.42
CA LEU A 540 28.46 23.54 32.03
C LEU A 540 28.65 24.66 33.06
N HIS A 541 28.16 25.85 32.70
CA HIS A 541 27.99 26.98 33.62
C HIS A 541 26.50 27.30 33.78
N ALA A 542 26.02 27.21 35.01
CA ALA A 542 24.63 27.45 35.39
C ALA A 542 24.58 28.13 36.76
N ASN A 543 23.56 28.94 36.99
CA ASN A 543 23.31 29.66 38.25
C ASN A 543 22.08 29.10 38.98
N ALA A 544 21.76 29.63 40.15
CA ALA A 544 20.60 29.22 40.94
C ALA A 544 19.23 29.37 40.23
N SER A 545 19.17 30.20 39.19
CA SER A 545 17.98 30.41 38.35
C SER A 545 17.99 29.59 37.06
N SER A 546 18.91 28.63 36.91
CA SER A 546 19.02 27.79 35.72
C SER A 546 18.36 26.43 35.93
N LEU A 547 17.54 26.00 34.97
CA LEU A 547 17.05 24.63 34.88
C LEU A 547 17.97 23.82 33.95
N VAL A 548 18.79 22.94 34.53
CA VAL A 548 19.68 22.04 33.80
C VAL A 548 19.00 20.71 33.55
N ILE A 549 18.77 20.38 32.28
CA ILE A 549 18.14 19.13 31.87
C ILE A 549 19.21 18.21 31.28
N THR A 550 19.38 17.02 31.87
CA THR A 550 20.38 16.03 31.46
C THR A 550 19.78 14.64 31.31
N LYS A 551 20.46 13.78 30.54
CA LYS A 551 20.22 12.34 30.60
C LYS A 551 20.63 11.81 31.97
N GLU A 552 19.94 10.78 32.47
CA GLU A 552 20.22 10.15 33.77
C GLU A 552 21.71 9.85 34.01
N ALA A 553 22.40 9.32 33.00
CA ALA A 553 23.83 9.03 33.07
C ALA A 553 24.74 10.27 33.26
N LEU A 554 24.27 11.48 32.91
CA LEU A 554 25.03 12.74 32.99
C LEU A 554 24.59 13.61 34.17
N THR A 555 23.48 13.29 34.84
CA THR A 555 22.94 14.08 35.95
C THR A 555 23.92 14.21 37.13
N PRO A 556 24.63 13.16 37.59
CA PRO A 556 25.60 13.30 38.68
C PRO A 556 26.75 14.25 38.33
N GLN A 557 27.21 14.22 37.08
CA GLN A 557 28.27 15.10 36.59
C GLN A 557 27.76 16.55 36.54
N ALA A 558 26.53 16.78 36.07
CA ALA A 558 25.94 18.11 36.02
C ALA A 558 25.75 18.73 37.42
N GLN A 559 25.32 17.91 38.38
CA GLN A 559 25.19 18.34 39.79
C GLN A 559 26.53 18.72 40.41
N THR A 560 27.61 18.06 40.00
CA THR A 560 28.97 18.40 40.45
C THR A 560 29.46 19.70 39.81
N SER A 561 29.20 19.90 38.51
CA SER A 561 29.64 21.09 37.76
C SER A 561 28.83 22.35 38.07
N ALA A 562 27.55 22.20 38.44
CA ALA A 562 26.66 23.31 38.75
C ALA A 562 25.75 22.97 39.95
N PRO A 563 26.28 22.94 41.18
CA PRO A 563 25.56 22.45 42.35
C PRO A 563 24.36 23.32 42.75
N GLU A 564 24.39 24.61 42.40
CA GLU A 564 23.33 25.56 42.76
C GLU A 564 22.14 25.57 41.79
N ALA A 565 22.28 24.95 40.61
CA ALA A 565 21.22 24.95 39.59
C ALA A 565 20.12 23.91 39.92
N ILE A 566 18.94 24.11 39.34
CA ILE A 566 17.86 23.12 39.42
C ILE A 566 18.13 22.03 38.38
N HIS A 567 18.27 20.78 38.81
CA HIS A 567 18.57 19.66 37.92
C HIS A 567 17.34 18.82 37.64
N LEU A 568 17.08 18.57 36.36
CA LEU A 568 16.08 17.61 35.91
C LEU A 568 16.75 16.47 35.15
N SER A 569 16.56 15.26 35.67
CA SER A 569 17.00 14.04 35.03
C SER A 569 15.92 13.50 34.09
N VAL A 570 16.28 13.19 32.85
CA VAL A 570 15.37 12.57 31.88
C VAL A 570 15.97 11.32 31.25
N ASN A 571 15.14 10.30 31.02
CA ASN A 571 15.58 9.07 30.35
C ASN A 571 15.92 9.32 28.87
N ASN A 572 15.27 10.31 28.25
CA ASN A 572 15.50 10.72 26.87
C ASN A 572 15.23 12.21 26.69
N LEU A 573 16.20 12.94 26.12
CA LEU A 573 16.05 14.35 25.75
C LEU A 573 15.06 14.58 24.60
N MET A 574 14.55 13.53 23.94
CA MET A 574 13.51 13.67 22.90
C MET A 574 12.09 13.38 23.41
N GLY A 575 11.91 13.10 24.71
CA GLY A 575 10.60 12.82 25.29
C GLY A 575 9.76 14.08 25.46
N THR A 576 8.74 14.26 24.62
CA THR A 576 7.87 15.47 24.59
C THR A 576 7.00 15.64 25.84
N THR A 577 6.61 14.54 26.50
CA THR A 577 5.70 14.56 27.66
C THR A 577 6.27 15.31 28.85
N ASN A 578 7.58 15.21 29.08
CA ASN A 578 8.25 15.92 30.18
C ASN A 578 8.30 17.43 29.91
N TYR A 579 8.51 17.80 28.65
CA TYR A 579 8.64 19.19 28.24
C TYR A 579 7.30 19.91 28.28
N GLN A 580 6.22 19.23 27.90
CA GLN A 580 4.87 19.75 28.07
C GLN A 580 4.53 20.02 29.55
N ARG A 581 4.93 19.14 30.47
CA ARG A 581 4.73 19.36 31.91
C ARG A 581 5.54 20.54 32.43
N ILE A 582 6.80 20.67 32.03
CA ILE A 582 7.66 21.79 32.43
C ILE A 582 7.09 23.12 31.93
N VAL A 583 6.69 23.17 30.66
CA VAL A 583 6.07 24.38 30.07
C VAL A 583 4.74 24.70 30.77
N ALA A 584 3.91 23.70 31.08
CA ALA A 584 2.68 23.89 31.83
C ALA A 584 2.95 24.40 33.27
N SER A 585 3.99 23.90 33.93
CA SER A 585 4.39 24.36 35.27
C SER A 585 4.97 25.78 35.24
N ILE A 586 5.76 26.14 34.23
CA ILE A 586 6.24 27.51 34.01
C ILE A 586 5.06 28.46 33.77
N LYS A 587 4.06 28.03 32.98
CA LYS A 587 2.83 28.80 32.75
C LYS A 587 2.00 28.98 34.02
N ALA A 588 1.97 28.00 34.91
CA ALA A 588 1.27 28.10 36.19
C ALA A 588 2.05 28.93 37.24
N ALA A 589 3.35 29.13 37.02
CA ALA A 589 4.25 29.88 37.87
C ALA A 589 4.28 31.39 37.56
N ASN A 590 4.10 31.74 36.28
CA ASN A 590 3.91 33.11 35.77
C ASN A 590 2.44 33.53 35.82
#